data_AF-A0A855LFP8-F1
#
_entry.id   AF-A0A855LFP8-F1
#
_cell.length_a   1.000
_cell.length_b   1.000
_cell.length_c   1.000
_cell.angle_alpha   90.00
_cell.angle_beta   90.00
_cell.angle_gamma   90.00
#
_symmetry.space_group_name_H-M   'P 1'
#
loop_
_entity.id
_entity.type
_entity.pdbx_description
1 polymer ?
#
loop_
_entity_poly.entity_id
_entity_poly.type
_entity_poly.pdbx_seq_one_letter_code
_entity_poly.pdbx_strand_id
1 'polypeptide(L)'
;MTVWLVVSILLVVLSPLAWLRPSRAQTGRIALRAEARRIGLAMQLAPQEWPHWMSQEPPSPCAQYHRPRRGKQPACWTYWQKSPGIWVNQWQEVCEDPLLLNHFEKLPGNVFKVEADKQMIALYWGEKGESSVLLDIDATLKALA
;
A
#
# COMPACT_ATOMS: atom_id res chain seq x y z
N MET A 1 -10.89 -50.50 23.40
CA MET A 1 -11.98 -49.51 23.50
C MET A 1 -11.44 -48.11 23.85
N THR A 2 -10.55 -47.97 24.83
CA THR A 2 -9.93 -46.70 25.26
C THR A 2 -8.98 -46.05 24.26
N VAL A 3 -8.19 -46.82 23.51
CA VAL A 3 -7.23 -46.27 22.53
C VAL A 3 -7.94 -45.47 21.41
N TRP A 4 -9.07 -45.98 20.92
CA TRP A 4 -9.88 -45.30 19.90
C TRP A 4 -10.52 -44.00 20.41
N LEU A 5 -10.89 -43.96 21.70
CA LEU A 5 -11.38 -42.75 22.36
C LEU A 5 -10.29 -41.68 22.47
N VAL A 6 -9.09 -42.06 22.87
CA VAL A 6 -7.95 -41.14 22.99
C VAL A 6 -7.57 -40.55 21.63
N VAL A 7 -7.51 -41.38 20.57
CA VAL A 7 -7.22 -40.93 19.20
C VAL A 7 -8.31 -39.99 18.66
N SER A 8 -9.58 -40.29 18.94
CA SER A 8 -10.72 -39.43 18.58
C SER A 8 -10.64 -38.06 19.25
N ILE A 9 -10.37 -38.02 20.56
CA ILE A 9 -10.22 -36.78 21.32
C ILE A 9 -9.04 -35.96 20.78
N LEU A 10 -7.90 -36.60 20.49
CA LEU A 10 -6.72 -35.92 19.93
C LEU A 10 -7.01 -35.29 18.56
N LEU A 11 -7.73 -36.00 17.68
CA LEU A 11 -8.12 -35.46 16.36
C LEU A 11 -9.07 -34.27 16.48
N VAL A 12 -10.04 -34.32 17.40
CA VAL A 12 -10.99 -33.22 17.63
C VAL A 12 -10.28 -31.99 18.20
N VAL A 13 -9.30 -32.18 19.08
CA VAL A 13 -8.51 -31.08 19.68
C VAL A 13 -7.50 -30.48 18.69
N LEU A 14 -6.97 -31.27 17.75
CA LEU A 14 -6.04 -30.80 16.73
C LEU A 14 -6.73 -30.20 15.48
N SER A 15 -8.00 -30.54 15.23
CA SER A 15 -8.81 -30.03 14.10
C SER A 15 -8.86 -28.49 13.99
N PRO A 16 -8.99 -27.71 15.08
CA PRO A 16 -8.98 -26.25 15.03
C PRO A 16 -7.64 -25.65 14.56
N LEU A 17 -6.53 -26.39 14.67
CA LEU A 17 -5.21 -25.90 14.26
C LEU A 17 -5.01 -25.92 12.74
N ALA A 18 -5.74 -26.77 12.02
CA ALA A 18 -5.68 -26.82 10.55
C ALA A 18 -6.26 -25.54 9.89
N TRP A 19 -7.12 -24.82 10.61
CA TRP A 19 -7.69 -23.54 10.20
C TRP A 19 -6.77 -22.34 10.45
N LEU A 20 -5.70 -22.52 11.24
CA LEU A 20 -4.69 -21.49 11.45
C LEU A 20 -3.71 -21.36 10.28
N ARG A 21 -3.89 -22.12 9.18
CA ARG A 21 -3.06 -21.95 7.99
C ARG A 21 -3.41 -20.60 7.35
N PRO A 22 -2.54 -19.58 7.48
CA PRO A 22 -2.83 -18.28 6.90
C PRO A 22 -2.91 -18.45 5.39
N SER A 23 -3.84 -17.73 4.76
CA SER A 23 -4.03 -17.85 3.32
C SER A 23 -2.74 -17.42 2.59
N ARG A 24 -2.42 -18.05 1.45
CA ARG A 24 -1.21 -17.70 0.67
C ARG A 24 -1.15 -16.20 0.33
N ALA A 25 -2.32 -15.56 0.18
CA ALA A 25 -2.45 -14.12 -0.01
C ALA A 25 -2.03 -13.30 1.22
N GLN A 26 -2.27 -13.79 2.44
CA GLN A 26 -1.79 -13.16 3.69
C GLN A 26 -0.26 -13.28 3.82
N THR A 27 0.32 -14.43 3.47
CA THR A 27 1.79 -14.61 3.52
C THR A 27 2.51 -13.66 2.56
N GLY A 28 2.01 -13.48 1.34
CA GLY A 28 2.58 -12.53 0.38
C GLY A 28 2.57 -11.08 0.87
N ARG A 29 1.46 -10.65 1.50
CA ARG A 29 1.36 -9.31 2.11
C ARG A 29 2.31 -9.13 3.29
N ILE A 30 2.51 -10.17 4.10
CA ILE A 30 3.47 -10.14 5.22
C ILE A 30 4.90 -9.97 4.69
N ALA A 31 5.26 -10.67 3.61
CA ALA A 31 6.58 -10.54 2.98
C ALA A 31 6.82 -9.13 2.41
N LEU A 32 5.82 -8.55 1.71
CA LEU A 32 5.90 -7.18 1.19
C LEU A 32 6.12 -6.14 2.29
N ARG A 33 5.40 -6.28 3.42
CA ARG A 33 5.53 -5.36 4.56
C ARG A 33 6.86 -5.51 5.29
N ALA A 34 7.41 -6.72 5.35
CA ALA A 34 8.75 -6.95 5.88
C ALA A 34 9.81 -6.28 4.98
N GLU A 35 9.66 -6.36 3.67
CA GLU A 35 10.57 -5.71 2.71
C GLU A 35 10.47 -4.19 2.79
N ALA A 36 9.26 -3.64 2.91
CA ALA A 36 9.05 -2.20 3.06
C ALA A 36 9.77 -1.63 4.29
N ARG A 37 9.72 -2.34 5.41
CA ARG A 37 10.47 -1.96 6.61
C ARG A 37 11.97 -2.06 6.42
N ARG A 38 12.46 -3.06 5.68
CA ARG A 38 13.90 -3.24 5.38
C ARG A 38 14.46 -2.04 4.60
N ILE A 39 13.71 -1.52 3.64
CA ILE A 39 14.10 -0.35 2.83
C ILE A 39 13.85 0.99 3.54
N GLY A 40 13.30 0.96 4.76
CA GLY A 40 13.04 2.15 5.57
C GLY A 40 11.75 2.88 5.22
N LEU A 41 10.83 2.25 4.48
CA LEU A 41 9.47 2.75 4.30
C LEU A 41 8.62 2.36 5.50
N ALA A 42 8.00 3.36 6.12
CA ALA A 42 7.00 3.11 7.14
C ALA A 42 5.66 2.80 6.46
N MET A 43 5.03 1.72 6.89
CA MET A 43 3.80 1.18 6.29
C MET A 43 2.70 1.11 7.33
N GLN A 44 1.54 1.68 7.01
CA GLN A 44 0.35 1.68 7.84
C GLN A 44 -0.88 1.29 7.00
N LEU A 45 -1.80 0.53 7.57
CA LEU A 45 -3.13 0.33 6.99
C LEU A 45 -4.03 1.45 7.51
N ALA A 46 -4.45 2.35 6.62
CA ALA A 46 -5.31 3.46 6.97
C ALA A 46 -6.70 3.26 6.34
N PRO A 47 -7.79 3.33 7.13
CA PRO A 47 -9.11 3.57 6.57
C PRO A 47 -9.10 5.00 6.03
N GLN A 48 -9.18 5.12 4.71
CA GLN A 48 -9.11 6.41 4.02
C GLN A 48 -10.45 6.65 3.33
N GLU A 49 -10.96 7.88 3.46
CA GLU A 49 -12.09 8.36 2.67
C GLU A 49 -11.59 8.77 1.28
N TRP A 50 -12.23 8.22 0.26
CA TRP A 50 -11.86 8.45 -1.14
C TRP A 50 -12.83 9.42 -1.79
N PRO A 51 -12.36 10.29 -2.69
CA PRO A 51 -13.25 11.17 -3.42
C PRO A 51 -14.26 10.35 -4.24
N HIS A 52 -15.54 10.74 -4.19
CA HIS A 52 -16.63 10.03 -4.88
C HIS A 52 -16.48 9.93 -6.41
N TRP A 53 -15.63 10.76 -6.99
CA TRP A 53 -15.42 10.85 -8.44
C TRP A 53 -14.35 9.88 -8.94
N MET A 54 -13.65 9.19 -8.03
CA MET A 54 -12.67 8.18 -8.36
C MET A 54 -13.39 6.95 -8.92
N SER A 55 -13.12 6.60 -10.18
CA SER A 55 -13.80 5.49 -10.84
C SER A 55 -13.42 4.13 -10.27
N GLN A 56 -12.20 4.00 -9.75
CA GLN A 56 -11.71 2.77 -9.15
C GLN A 56 -11.68 2.92 -7.64
N GLU A 57 -12.61 2.26 -6.94
CA GLU A 57 -12.61 2.26 -5.48
C GLU A 57 -11.44 1.39 -4.97
N PRO A 58 -10.48 1.98 -4.24
CA PRO A 58 -9.35 1.24 -3.69
C PRO A 58 -9.78 0.34 -2.53
N PRO A 59 -9.00 -0.69 -2.20
CA PRO A 59 -9.31 -1.56 -1.07
C PRO A 59 -9.33 -0.75 0.24
N SER A 60 -10.37 -0.93 1.06
CA SER A 60 -10.43 -0.41 2.43
C SER A 60 -10.27 -1.56 3.42
N PRO A 61 -9.23 -1.58 4.28
CA PRO A 61 -8.17 -0.58 4.42
C PRO A 61 -7.10 -0.66 3.32
N CYS A 62 -6.53 0.50 2.96
CA CYS A 62 -5.50 0.62 1.93
C CYS A 62 -4.11 0.69 2.58
N ALA A 63 -3.08 0.16 1.91
CA ALA A 63 -1.72 0.25 2.40
C ALA A 63 -1.14 1.63 2.08
N GLN A 64 -0.78 2.36 3.13
CA GLN A 64 -0.14 3.65 3.08
C GLN A 64 1.36 3.46 3.35
N TYR A 65 2.18 3.87 2.39
CA TYR A 65 3.63 3.90 2.48
C TYR A 65 4.08 5.34 2.62
N HIS A 66 4.82 5.68 3.67
CA HIS A 66 5.24 7.05 3.93
C HIS A 66 6.74 7.17 4.19
N ARG A 67 7.27 8.34 3.83
CA ARG A 67 8.67 8.74 4.02
C ARG A 67 8.74 10.16 4.60
N PRO A 68 9.63 10.44 5.57
CA PRO A 68 9.87 11.80 6.04
C PRO A 68 10.52 12.64 4.93
N ARG A 69 10.05 13.89 4.78
CA ARG A 69 10.58 14.88 3.85
C ARG A 69 11.71 15.68 4.48
N ARG A 70 12.70 16.06 3.67
CA ARG A 70 13.85 16.87 4.11
C ARG A 70 13.81 18.24 3.43
N GLY A 71 12.93 19.11 3.91
CA GLY A 71 12.82 20.49 3.41
C GLY A 71 12.37 21.45 4.50
N LYS A 72 12.85 22.71 4.45
CA LYS A 72 12.47 23.76 5.42
C LYS A 72 11.04 24.28 5.20
N GLN A 73 10.56 24.32 3.96
CA GLN A 73 9.18 24.68 3.59
C GLN A 73 8.75 23.92 2.32
N PRO A 74 8.54 22.61 2.42
CA PRO A 74 8.12 21.85 1.27
C PRO A 74 6.67 22.18 0.89
N ALA A 75 6.38 22.29 -0.41
CA ALA A 75 5.02 22.50 -0.90
C ALA A 75 4.13 21.31 -0.55
N CYS A 76 2.94 21.58 -0.03
CA CYS A 76 1.93 20.56 0.25
C CYS A 76 1.04 20.37 -0.98
N TRP A 77 0.84 19.13 -1.38
CA TRP A 77 0.01 18.79 -2.54
C TRP A 77 -0.58 17.39 -2.37
N THR A 78 -1.70 17.14 -3.05
CA THR A 78 -2.33 15.83 -3.07
C THR A 78 -2.83 15.55 -4.48
N TYR A 79 -2.40 14.42 -5.03
CA TYR A 79 -2.82 13.93 -6.33
C TYR A 79 -3.43 12.54 -6.19
N TRP A 80 -4.45 12.29 -6.98
CA TRP A 80 -5.12 11.00 -7.10
C TRP A 80 -5.00 10.50 -8.53
N GLN A 81 -4.86 9.20 -8.67
CA GLN A 81 -4.84 8.57 -9.98
C GLN A 81 -6.27 8.32 -10.44
N LYS A 82 -6.75 9.11 -11.40
CA LYS A 82 -8.10 8.95 -11.97
C LYS A 82 -8.16 7.74 -12.89
N SER A 83 -7.10 7.54 -13.67
CA SER A 83 -6.83 6.37 -14.49
C SER A 83 -5.32 6.15 -14.56
N PRO A 84 -4.81 4.96 -14.94
CA PRO A 84 -3.38 4.71 -15.00
C PRO A 84 -2.64 5.80 -15.81
N GLY A 85 -1.71 6.49 -15.16
CA GLY A 85 -0.94 7.61 -15.73
C GLY A 85 -1.62 8.98 -15.69
N ILE A 86 -2.92 9.09 -15.40
CA ILE A 86 -3.62 10.38 -15.28
C ILE A 86 -3.78 10.74 -13.80
N TRP A 87 -3.02 11.75 -13.39
CA TRP A 87 -2.99 12.26 -12.03
C TRP A 87 -3.72 13.59 -11.94
N VAL A 88 -4.66 13.68 -11.00
CA VAL A 88 -5.49 14.87 -10.80
C VAL A 88 -5.47 15.33 -9.36
N ASN A 89 -5.61 16.64 -9.14
CA ASN A 89 -5.73 17.21 -7.80
C ASN A 89 -7.16 17.08 -7.24
N GLN A 90 -7.43 17.71 -6.10
CA GLN A 90 -8.74 17.65 -5.44
C GLN A 90 -9.87 18.33 -6.23
N TRP A 91 -9.51 19.21 -7.17
CA TRP A 91 -10.41 19.88 -8.11
C TRP A 91 -10.50 19.17 -9.47
N GLN A 92 -9.93 17.97 -9.59
CA GLN A 92 -9.83 17.18 -10.83
C GLN A 92 -9.00 17.83 -11.94
N GLU A 93 -8.14 18.80 -11.62
CA GLU A 93 -7.19 19.38 -12.57
C GLU A 93 -6.00 18.45 -12.73
N VAL A 94 -5.55 18.26 -13.97
CA VAL A 94 -4.44 17.37 -14.30
C VAL A 94 -3.14 17.94 -13.73
N CYS A 95 -2.27 17.07 -13.20
CA CYS A 95 -0.94 17.47 -12.79
C CYS A 95 -0.14 17.92 -14.02
N GLU A 96 0.28 19.19 -14.05
CA GLU A 96 1.10 19.75 -15.14
C GLU A 96 2.58 19.84 -14.78
N ASP A 97 2.94 19.60 -13.51
CA ASP A 97 4.34 19.68 -13.05
C ASP A 97 5.17 18.54 -13.66
N PRO A 98 6.13 18.84 -14.56
CA PRO A 98 6.93 17.81 -15.22
C PRO A 98 7.78 17.01 -14.25
N LEU A 99 8.20 17.60 -13.11
CA LEU A 99 8.99 16.89 -12.11
C LEU A 99 8.16 15.80 -11.44
N LEU A 100 6.91 16.11 -11.07
CA LEU A 100 5.99 15.13 -10.50
C LEU A 100 5.59 14.06 -11.51
N LEU A 101 5.24 14.47 -12.74
CA LEU A 101 4.86 13.55 -13.81
C LEU A 101 5.94 12.51 -14.12
N ASN A 102 7.20 12.93 -14.23
CA ASN A 102 8.34 12.02 -14.47
C ASN A 102 8.47 10.90 -13.42
N HIS A 103 8.03 11.15 -12.19
CA HIS A 103 7.99 10.16 -11.13
C HIS A 103 6.70 9.35 -11.14
N PHE A 104 5.58 10.01 -11.38
CA PHE A 104 4.25 9.40 -11.44
C PHE A 104 4.04 8.44 -12.61
N GLU A 105 4.73 8.63 -13.73
CA GLU A 105 4.74 7.70 -14.86
C GLU A 105 5.35 6.32 -14.51
N LYS A 106 6.26 6.28 -13.53
CA LYS A 106 6.88 5.04 -13.05
C LYS A 106 5.96 4.27 -12.10
N LEU A 107 4.91 4.91 -11.60
CA LEU A 107 3.98 4.29 -10.67
C LEU A 107 2.93 3.46 -11.42
N PRO A 108 2.66 2.23 -10.97
CA PRO A 108 1.64 1.41 -11.58
C PRO A 108 0.22 1.95 -11.36
N GLY A 109 -0.71 1.52 -12.22
CA GLY A 109 -2.14 1.90 -12.18
C GLY A 109 -2.93 1.47 -10.94
N ASN A 110 -2.28 0.83 -9.97
CA ASN A 110 -2.86 0.38 -8.70
C ASN A 110 -2.40 1.26 -7.51
N VAL A 111 -1.72 2.38 -7.81
CA VAL A 111 -1.42 3.45 -6.85
C VAL A 111 -2.52 4.50 -6.96
N PHE A 112 -3.29 4.68 -5.90
CA PHE A 112 -4.52 5.46 -5.97
C PHE A 112 -4.34 6.93 -5.61
N LYS A 113 -3.38 7.22 -4.73
CA LYS A 113 -3.17 8.56 -4.17
C LYS A 113 -1.73 8.74 -3.77
N VAL A 114 -1.20 9.93 -4.03
CA VAL A 114 0.06 10.42 -3.48
C VAL A 114 -0.21 11.77 -2.85
N GLU A 115 0.18 11.92 -1.60
CA GLU A 115 0.08 13.18 -0.88
C GLU A 115 1.44 13.53 -0.30
N ALA A 116 1.76 14.82 -0.35
CA ALA A 116 2.95 15.35 0.28
C ALA A 116 2.50 16.41 1.27
N ASP A 117 2.72 16.14 2.55
CA ASP A 117 2.54 17.10 3.63
C ASP A 117 3.89 17.79 3.96
N LYS A 118 3.89 18.64 5.00
CA LYS A 118 5.06 19.40 5.46
C LYS A 118 6.18 18.52 5.97
N GLN A 119 5.85 17.38 6.56
CA GLN A 119 6.81 16.51 7.23
C GLN A 119 7.02 15.18 6.52
N MET A 120 6.04 14.73 5.74
CA MET A 120 6.04 13.39 5.16
C MET A 120 5.34 13.38 3.80
N ILE A 121 5.82 12.52 2.93
CA ILE A 121 5.16 12.15 1.68
C ILE A 121 4.62 10.74 1.85
N ALA A 122 3.34 10.54 1.51
CA ALA A 122 2.65 9.29 1.62
C ALA A 122 2.05 8.88 0.27
N LEU A 123 2.11 7.58 0.00
CA LEU A 123 1.59 6.95 -1.21
C LEU A 123 0.69 5.79 -0.81
N TYR A 124 -0.48 5.71 -1.44
CA TYR A 124 -1.50 4.72 -1.17
C TYR A 124 -1.56 3.71 -2.30
N TRP A 125 -1.25 2.45 -1.97
CA TRP A 125 -1.10 1.38 -2.94
C TRP A 125 -1.95 0.17 -2.57
N GLY A 126 -2.59 -0.43 -3.55
CA GLY A 126 -3.45 -1.60 -3.35
C GLY A 126 -2.73 -2.92 -3.03
N GLU A 127 -1.40 -2.94 -2.89
CA GLU A 127 -0.56 -4.15 -2.70
C GLU A 127 -0.85 -5.26 -3.74
N LYS A 128 -1.26 -4.90 -4.96
CA LYS A 128 -1.56 -5.84 -6.06
C LYS A 128 -0.42 -5.86 -7.07
N GLY A 129 0.72 -6.45 -6.75
CA GLY A 129 1.87 -6.51 -7.66
C GLY A 129 3.07 -7.26 -7.09
N GLU A 130 4.18 -7.20 -7.83
CA GLU A 130 5.47 -7.78 -7.43
C GLU A 130 6.25 -6.86 -6.48
N SER A 131 7.27 -7.40 -5.83
CA SER A 131 8.17 -6.64 -4.95
C SER A 131 9.00 -5.58 -5.69
N SER A 132 9.17 -5.71 -7.01
CA SER A 132 9.79 -4.69 -7.87
C SER A 132 9.07 -3.34 -7.79
N VAL A 133 7.73 -3.36 -7.74
CA VAL A 133 6.89 -2.15 -7.59
C VAL A 133 7.23 -1.39 -6.31
N LEU A 134 7.57 -2.10 -5.23
CA LEU A 134 7.95 -1.49 -3.97
C LEU A 134 9.26 -0.68 -4.10
N LEU A 135 10.20 -1.14 -4.94
CA LEU A 135 11.44 -0.42 -5.22
C LEU A 135 11.17 0.84 -6.04
N ASP A 136 10.28 0.78 -7.02
CA ASP A 136 9.87 1.95 -7.81
C ASP A 136 9.14 2.99 -6.95
N ILE A 137 8.29 2.53 -6.04
CA ILE A 137 7.63 3.37 -5.03
C ILE A 137 8.67 4.03 -4.12
N ASP A 138 9.62 3.26 -3.59
CA ASP A 138 10.69 3.82 -2.72
C ASP A 138 11.54 4.84 -3.47
N ALA A 139 11.94 4.56 -4.72
CA ALA A 139 12.70 5.48 -5.55
C ALA A 139 11.93 6.78 -5.82
N THR A 140 10.63 6.67 -6.09
CA THR A 140 9.73 7.82 -6.28
C THR A 140 9.61 8.64 -5.00
N LEU A 141 9.33 8.00 -3.87
CA LEU A 141 9.25 8.68 -2.57
C LEU A 141 10.59 9.30 -2.16
N LYS A 142 11.73 8.69 -2.50
CA LYS A 142 13.07 9.26 -2.27
C LYS A 142 13.31 10.52 -3.07
N ALA A 143 12.90 10.53 -4.33
CA ALA A 143 13.12 11.66 -5.22
C ALA A 143 12.22 12.87 -4.87
N LEU A 144 11.03 12.61 -4.32
CA LEU A 144 10.04 13.62 -3.97
C LEU A 144 10.10 14.13 -2.51
N ALA A 145 10.83 13.44 -1.63
CA ALA A 145 10.92 13.74 -0.19
C ALA A 145 12.00 14.77 0.15
#